data_AF-A0A1I7SRM8-F1
#
_entry.id   AF-A0A1I7SRM8-F1
#
_cell.length_a   1.000
_cell.length_b   1.000
_cell.length_c   1.000
_cell.angle_alpha   90.00
_cell.angle_beta   90.00
_cell.angle_gamma   90.00
#
_symmetry.space_group_name_H-M   'P 1'
#
loop_
_entity.id
_entity.type
_entity.pdbx_description
1 polymer ?
#
loop_
_entity_poly.entity_id
_entity_poly.type
_entity_poly.pdbx_seq_one_letter_code
_entity_poly.pdbx_strand_id
1 'polypeptide(L)'
;MADIGRIVCNIFASVYFLFLIFVGVFFTIHDFDKIPEVDEKLWSNNQILQATNVLFDQNVGQKYVSKNFEEADALLRYKTRFTYFTVMVLADDYSLLEKDVNRGNGSCLLVCEKFIVYFNMALGHLCKKDQKDLAKSLGQAAEPMTEVVKHIILTVSGNKLDVIIKAAKELKKNGERLKARDFFYH
;
A
#
# COMPACT_ATOMS: atom_id res chain seq x y z
N MET A 1 16.47 -44.85 26.79
CA MET A 1 17.18 -43.63 26.32
C MET A 1 16.95 -43.32 24.84
N ALA A 2 16.35 -44.20 24.03
CA ALA A 2 16.13 -43.96 22.59
C ALA A 2 14.99 -42.97 22.24
N ASP A 3 14.01 -42.78 23.12
CA ASP A 3 12.83 -41.94 22.82
C ASP A 3 13.09 -40.43 22.90
N ILE A 4 13.96 -39.99 23.81
CA ILE A 4 14.27 -38.56 23.98
C ILE A 4 14.97 -38.01 22.74
N GLY A 5 15.88 -38.80 22.13
CA GLY A 5 16.59 -38.41 20.91
C GLY A 5 15.65 -38.22 19.71
N ARG A 6 14.60 -39.04 19.58
CA ARG A 6 13.59 -38.91 18.52
C ARG A 6 12.68 -37.69 18.73
N ILE A 7 12.26 -37.43 19.97
CA ILE A 7 11.43 -36.27 20.31
C ILE A 7 12.19 -34.97 20.01
N VAL A 8 13.45 -34.88 20.44
CA VAL A 8 14.29 -33.70 20.18
C VAL A 8 14.51 -33.50 18.68
N CYS A 9 14.79 -34.56 17.92
CA CYS A 9 14.97 -34.46 16.47
C CYS A 9 13.71 -33.98 15.74
N ASN A 10 12.53 -34.47 16.14
CA ASN A 10 11.25 -34.03 15.57
C ASN A 10 10.92 -32.57 15.89
N ILE A 11 11.29 -32.07 17.08
CA ILE A 11 11.13 -30.65 17.45
C ILE A 11 12.07 -29.77 16.62
N PHE A 12 13.34 -30.15 16.46
CA PHE A 12 14.26 -29.38 15.62
C PHE A 12 13.84 -29.38 14.15
N ALA A 13 13.35 -30.50 13.62
CA ALA A 13 12.83 -30.59 12.26
C ALA A 13 11.59 -29.70 12.06
N SER A 14 10.65 -29.67 13.01
CA SER A 14 9.45 -28.83 12.92
C SER A 14 9.78 -27.34 13.05
N VAL A 15 10.68 -26.95 13.94
CA VAL A 15 11.16 -25.57 14.08
C VAL A 15 11.92 -25.12 12.82
N TYR A 16 12.76 -25.98 12.26
CA TYR A 16 13.47 -25.69 11.02
C TYR A 16 12.51 -25.56 9.83
N PHE A 17 11.48 -26.40 9.75
CA PHE A 17 10.45 -26.30 8.70
C PHE A 17 9.62 -25.02 8.84
N LEU A 18 9.24 -24.64 10.06
CA LEU A 18 8.58 -23.36 10.33
C LEU A 18 9.49 -22.16 9.99
N PHE A 19 10.79 -22.26 10.28
CA PHE A 19 11.76 -21.26 9.88
C PHE A 19 11.91 -21.16 8.37
N LEU A 20 11.94 -22.28 7.65
CA LEU A 20 11.97 -22.29 6.18
C LEU A 20 10.69 -21.72 5.56
N ILE A 21 9.52 -21.99 6.15
CA ILE A 21 8.26 -21.34 5.74
C ILE A 21 8.33 -19.85 6.01
N PHE A 22 8.78 -19.44 7.21
CA PHE A 22 8.90 -18.03 7.56
C PHE A 22 9.87 -17.30 6.61
N VAL A 23 11.06 -17.84 6.39
CA VAL A 23 12.06 -17.33 5.44
C VAL A 23 11.50 -17.34 4.02
N GLY A 24 10.87 -18.43 3.57
CA GLY A 24 10.25 -18.52 2.25
C GLY A 24 9.19 -17.44 2.05
N VAL A 25 8.29 -17.24 3.00
CA VAL A 25 7.29 -16.17 2.96
C VAL A 25 7.97 -14.79 2.98
N PHE A 26 8.97 -14.59 3.83
CA PHE A 26 9.66 -13.31 3.97
C PHE A 26 10.48 -12.92 2.72
N PHE A 27 11.17 -13.88 2.11
CA PHE A 27 11.99 -13.65 0.91
C PHE A 27 11.16 -13.57 -0.37
N THR A 28 10.06 -14.34 -0.49
CA THR A 28 9.18 -14.25 -1.68
C THR A 28 8.41 -12.92 -1.73
N ILE A 29 8.16 -12.29 -0.56
CA ILE A 29 7.55 -10.95 -0.47
C ILE A 29 8.55 -9.83 -0.82
N HIS A 30 9.85 -10.07 -0.70
CA HIS A 30 10.83 -8.97 -0.71
C HIS A 30 11.32 -8.53 -2.11
N ASP A 31 11.15 -9.35 -3.16
CA ASP A 31 11.79 -9.12 -4.46
C ASP A 31 10.90 -8.60 -5.59
N PHE A 32 9.55 -8.65 -5.46
CA PHE A 32 8.65 -8.13 -6.51
C PHE A 32 8.25 -6.66 -6.34
N ASP A 33 8.60 -6.06 -5.19
CA ASP A 33 7.97 -4.82 -4.69
C ASP A 33 8.95 -3.68 -4.38
N LYS A 34 10.24 -3.83 -4.69
CA LYS A 34 11.19 -2.71 -4.63
C LYS A 34 10.90 -1.72 -5.75
N ILE A 35 10.55 -0.49 -5.38
CA ILE A 35 10.34 0.60 -6.33
C ILE A 35 11.69 1.27 -6.56
N PRO A 36 12.23 1.27 -7.78
CA PRO A 36 13.48 1.96 -8.07
C PRO A 36 13.34 3.45 -7.77
N GLU A 37 14.43 4.05 -7.26
CA GLU A 37 14.55 5.49 -6.92
C GLU A 37 13.83 5.96 -5.64
N VAL A 38 13.14 5.08 -4.93
CA VAL A 38 12.56 5.40 -3.61
C VAL A 38 13.56 5.06 -2.49
N ASP A 39 13.97 6.06 -1.72
CA ASP A 39 14.68 5.83 -0.46
C ASP A 39 13.68 5.36 0.62
N GLU A 40 13.51 4.05 0.73
CA GLU A 40 12.58 3.41 1.67
C GLU A 40 12.81 3.84 3.14
N LYS A 41 14.05 4.19 3.53
CA LYS A 41 14.35 4.66 4.90
C LYS A 41 13.83 6.09 5.16
N LEU A 42 13.85 6.95 4.15
CA LEU A 42 13.26 8.29 4.26
C LEU A 42 11.74 8.24 4.22
N TRP A 43 11.17 7.26 3.51
CA TRP A 43 9.73 7.09 3.40
C TRP A 43 9.12 6.38 4.62
N SER A 44 9.84 5.45 5.28
CA SER A 44 9.33 4.64 6.40
C SER A 44 8.87 5.44 7.63
N ASN A 45 9.41 6.64 7.84
CA ASN A 45 9.04 7.52 8.96
C ASN A 45 7.91 8.51 8.62
N ASN A 46 7.38 8.45 7.40
CA ASN A 46 6.33 9.36 6.97
C ASN A 46 4.95 8.94 7.51
N GLN A 47 4.23 9.87 8.13
CA GLN A 47 2.92 9.59 8.74
C GLN A 47 1.84 9.21 7.72
N ILE A 48 1.89 9.74 6.49
CA ILE A 48 0.95 9.37 5.42
C ILE A 48 1.22 7.93 4.98
N LEU A 49 2.49 7.54 4.84
CA LEU A 49 2.86 6.16 4.51
C LEU A 49 2.39 5.18 5.60
N GLN A 50 2.64 5.50 6.88
CA GLN A 50 2.21 4.67 8.00
C GLN A 50 0.69 4.54 8.07
N ALA A 51 -0.05 5.64 7.92
CA ALA A 51 -1.51 5.63 7.90
C ALA A 51 -2.05 4.81 6.72
N THR A 52 -1.47 4.97 5.53
CA THR A 52 -1.83 4.21 4.33
C THR A 52 -1.63 2.71 4.55
N ASN A 53 -0.47 2.31 5.09
CA ASN A 53 -0.18 0.90 5.37
C ASN A 53 -1.16 0.28 6.38
N VAL A 54 -1.46 0.98 7.48
CA VAL A 54 -2.40 0.48 8.49
C VAL A 54 -3.81 0.33 7.90
N LEU A 55 -4.29 1.33 7.15
CA LEU A 55 -5.61 1.29 6.53
C LEU A 55 -5.69 0.24 5.42
N PHE A 56 -4.58 0.00 4.71
CA PHE A 56 -4.49 -1.09 3.75
C PHE A 56 -4.62 -2.46 4.44
N ASP A 57 -3.88 -2.68 5.52
CA ASP A 57 -3.96 -3.92 6.31
C ASP A 57 -5.35 -4.15 6.89
N GLN A 58 -6.03 -3.09 7.33
CA GLN A 58 -7.42 -3.16 7.76
C GLN A 58 -8.35 -3.60 6.63
N ASN A 59 -8.20 -3.04 5.43
CA ASN A 59 -8.99 -3.42 4.25
C ASN A 59 -8.74 -4.89 3.87
N VAL A 60 -7.49 -5.35 3.85
CA VAL A 60 -7.15 -6.76 3.62
C VAL A 60 -7.83 -7.65 4.66
N GLY A 61 -7.73 -7.29 5.95
CA GLY A 61 -8.39 -8.01 7.03
C GLY A 61 -9.91 -8.08 6.87
N GLN A 62 -10.56 -6.99 6.46
CA GLN A 62 -12.00 -6.96 6.17
C GLN A 62 -12.37 -7.92 5.03
N LYS A 63 -11.55 -8.00 3.97
CA LYS A 63 -11.79 -8.93 2.86
C LYS A 63 -11.67 -10.39 3.32
N TYR A 64 -10.69 -10.73 4.16
CA TYR A 64 -10.63 -12.06 4.80
C TYR A 64 -11.86 -12.37 5.65
N VAL A 65 -12.33 -11.43 6.48
CA VAL A 65 -13.54 -11.60 7.30
C VAL A 65 -14.79 -11.82 6.44
N SER A 66 -14.90 -11.09 5.33
CA SER A 66 -16.00 -11.23 4.37
C SER A 66 -15.90 -12.47 3.46
N LYS A 67 -14.87 -13.31 3.64
CA LYS A 67 -14.56 -14.50 2.80
C LYS A 67 -14.26 -14.19 1.34
N ASN A 68 -13.92 -12.94 1.00
CA ASN A 68 -13.44 -12.58 -0.33
C ASN A 68 -11.92 -12.78 -0.41
N PHE A 69 -11.51 -14.06 -0.44
CA PHE A 69 -10.09 -14.43 -0.39
C PHE A 69 -9.33 -14.03 -1.65
N GLU A 70 -9.97 -14.08 -2.82
CA GLU A 70 -9.33 -13.68 -4.08
C GLU A 70 -8.90 -12.20 -4.05
N GLU A 71 -9.78 -11.32 -3.58
CA GLU A 71 -9.46 -9.89 -3.43
C GLU A 71 -8.43 -9.66 -2.32
N ALA A 72 -8.53 -10.37 -1.20
CA ALA A 72 -7.57 -10.26 -0.09
C ALA A 72 -6.14 -10.65 -0.52
N ASP A 73 -6.00 -11.77 -1.24
CA ASP A 73 -4.72 -12.27 -1.72
C ASP A 73 -4.13 -11.35 -2.81
N ALA A 74 -4.98 -10.80 -3.69
CA ALA A 74 -4.58 -9.81 -4.68
C ALA A 74 -4.05 -8.52 -4.03
N LEU A 75 -4.73 -8.02 -3.00
CA LEU A 75 -4.29 -6.87 -2.22
C LEU A 75 -2.97 -7.15 -1.50
N LEU A 76 -2.84 -8.32 -0.86
CA LEU A 76 -1.64 -8.70 -0.13
C LEU A 76 -0.42 -8.83 -1.05
N ARG A 77 -0.60 -9.44 -2.23
CA ARG A 77 0.47 -9.68 -3.21
C ARG A 77 1.13 -8.40 -3.72
N TYR A 78 0.38 -7.30 -3.82
CA TYR A 78 0.88 -6.03 -4.38
C TYR A 78 0.78 -4.87 -3.38
N LYS A 79 0.75 -5.18 -2.08
CA LYS A 79 0.58 -4.20 -0.99
C LYS A 79 1.52 -3.02 -1.13
N THR A 80 2.81 -3.26 -1.35
CA THR A 80 3.81 -2.19 -1.42
C THR A 80 3.49 -1.24 -2.56
N ARG A 81 3.31 -1.76 -3.78
CA ARG A 81 2.92 -0.94 -4.94
C ARG A 81 1.66 -0.13 -4.68
N PHE A 82 0.61 -0.72 -4.10
CA PHE A 82 -0.62 0.00 -3.79
C PHE A 82 -0.43 1.10 -2.73
N THR A 83 0.29 0.81 -1.65
CA THR A 83 0.61 1.79 -0.62
C THR A 83 1.35 2.98 -1.21
N TYR A 84 2.45 2.73 -1.92
CA TYR A 84 3.30 3.79 -2.45
C TYR A 84 2.60 4.60 -3.55
N PHE A 85 1.84 3.95 -4.43
CA PHE A 85 0.99 4.65 -5.41
C PHE A 85 0.04 5.62 -4.72
N THR A 86 -0.64 5.17 -3.67
CA THR A 86 -1.58 5.99 -2.89
C THR A 86 -0.87 7.20 -2.28
N VAL A 87 0.26 6.97 -1.62
CA VAL A 87 1.08 8.01 -1.00
C VAL A 87 1.56 9.04 -2.03
N MET A 88 1.96 8.59 -3.21
CA MET A 88 2.38 9.47 -4.29
C MET A 88 1.25 10.34 -4.83
N VAL A 89 0.07 9.77 -5.05
CA VAL A 89 -1.10 10.56 -5.49
C VAL A 89 -1.44 11.63 -4.45
N LEU A 90 -1.42 11.26 -3.16
CA LEU A 90 -1.66 12.19 -2.05
C LEU A 90 -0.59 13.30 -1.98
N ALA A 91 0.67 12.98 -2.27
CA ALA A 91 1.77 13.94 -2.25
C ALA A 91 1.82 14.84 -3.49
N ASP A 92 1.37 14.36 -4.66
CA ASP A 92 1.43 15.08 -5.94
C ASP A 92 0.67 16.41 -5.90
N ASP A 93 -0.53 16.42 -5.31
CA ASP A 93 -1.27 17.64 -4.93
C ASP A 93 -1.67 17.67 -3.45
N TYR A 94 -0.74 18.04 -2.59
CA TYR A 94 -1.10 18.37 -1.22
C TYR A 94 -2.07 19.58 -1.15
N SER A 95 -2.15 20.42 -2.20
CA SER A 95 -3.09 21.56 -2.25
C SER A 95 -4.55 21.13 -2.40
N LEU A 96 -4.82 19.99 -3.05
CA LEU A 96 -6.17 19.42 -3.13
C LEU A 96 -6.56 18.78 -1.80
N LEU A 97 -5.62 18.14 -1.12
CA LEU A 97 -5.80 17.61 0.24
C LEU A 97 -6.19 18.73 1.21
N GLU A 98 -5.47 19.84 1.19
CA GLU A 98 -5.77 21.03 1.98
C GLU A 98 -7.18 21.58 1.68
N LYS A 99 -7.57 21.65 0.40
CA LYS A 99 -8.91 22.10 0.01
C LYS A 99 -10.02 21.16 0.46
N ASP A 100 -9.85 19.84 0.32
CA ASP A 100 -10.85 18.86 0.76
C ASP A 100 -11.02 18.87 2.29
N VAL A 101 -9.94 19.05 3.04
CA VAL A 101 -10.01 19.20 4.51
C VAL A 101 -10.68 20.52 4.90
N ASN A 102 -10.32 21.63 4.25
CA ASN A 102 -10.84 22.96 4.56
C ASN A 102 -12.29 23.21 4.10
N ARG A 103 -12.81 22.41 3.15
CA ARG A 103 -14.22 22.49 2.72
C ARG A 103 -15.22 22.09 3.80
N GLY A 104 -14.74 21.53 4.92
CA GLY A 104 -15.55 21.13 6.06
C GLY A 104 -16.29 19.83 5.78
N ASN A 105 -16.20 18.89 6.72
CA ASN A 105 -16.86 17.57 6.75
C ASN A 105 -16.05 16.39 6.18
N GLY A 106 -14.77 16.58 5.81
CA GLY A 106 -13.90 15.48 5.39
C GLY A 106 -14.37 14.73 4.14
N SER A 107 -15.14 15.40 3.28
CA SER A 107 -15.52 14.86 1.97
C SER A 107 -14.30 14.80 1.07
N CYS A 108 -13.87 13.59 0.74
CA CYS A 108 -12.83 13.34 -0.27
C CYS A 108 -13.41 13.53 -1.67
N LEU A 109 -13.51 14.78 -2.14
CA LEU A 109 -14.03 15.10 -3.47
C LEU A 109 -12.88 15.25 -4.46
N LEU A 110 -12.00 16.22 -4.22
CA LEU A 110 -10.93 16.56 -5.15
C LEU A 110 -9.82 15.50 -5.18
N VAL A 111 -9.42 15.01 -4.01
CA VAL A 111 -8.34 14.02 -3.89
C VAL A 111 -8.80 12.65 -4.40
N CYS A 112 -10.03 12.24 -4.11
CA CYS A 112 -10.58 10.97 -4.60
C CYS A 112 -10.76 11.00 -6.12
N GLU A 113 -11.24 12.11 -6.69
CA GLU A 113 -11.33 12.26 -8.15
C GLU A 113 -9.94 12.15 -8.79
N LYS A 114 -8.94 12.87 -8.25
CA LYS A 114 -7.55 12.77 -8.72
C LYS A 114 -7.03 11.34 -8.61
N PHE A 115 -7.29 10.66 -7.49
CA PHE A 115 -6.89 9.28 -7.28
C PHE A 115 -7.50 8.33 -8.31
N ILE A 116 -8.81 8.39 -8.55
CA ILE A 116 -9.50 7.57 -9.55
C ILE A 116 -8.92 7.81 -10.95
N VAL A 117 -8.59 9.06 -11.31
CA VAL A 117 -7.96 9.38 -12.60
C VAL A 117 -6.61 8.71 -12.73
N TYR A 118 -5.72 8.84 -11.75
CA TYR A 118 -4.41 8.17 -11.78
C TYR A 118 -4.55 6.64 -11.78
N PHE A 119 -5.54 6.12 -11.06
CA PHE A 119 -5.81 4.70 -10.97
C PHE A 119 -6.21 4.10 -12.31
N ASN A 120 -7.14 4.76 -13.02
CA ASN A 120 -7.59 4.35 -14.34
C ASN A 120 -6.47 4.48 -15.39
N MET A 121 -5.62 5.50 -15.27
CA MET A 121 -4.42 5.63 -16.12
C MET A 121 -3.46 4.45 -15.90
N ALA A 122 -3.21 4.08 -14.63
CA ALA A 122 -2.38 2.93 -14.29
C ALA A 122 -2.96 1.62 -14.84
N LEU A 123 -4.25 1.35 -14.62
CA LEU A 123 -4.96 0.19 -15.18
C LEU A 123 -4.84 0.10 -16.70
N GLY A 124 -5.16 1.19 -17.40
CA GLY A 124 -5.11 1.24 -18.86
C GLY A 124 -3.71 0.96 -19.41
N HIS A 125 -2.66 1.35 -18.67
CA HIS A 125 -1.27 1.08 -19.05
C HIS A 125 -0.83 -0.37 -18.77
N LEU A 126 -1.20 -0.94 -17.63
CA LEU A 126 -0.91 -2.35 -17.31
C LEU A 126 -1.54 -3.30 -18.34
N CYS A 127 -2.76 -3.00 -18.78
CA CYS A 127 -3.42 -3.71 -19.86
C CYS A 127 -2.65 -3.64 -21.19
N LYS A 128 -2.03 -2.50 -21.52
CA LYS A 128 -1.24 -2.32 -22.75
C LYS A 128 0.12 -3.04 -22.73
N LYS A 129 0.69 -3.28 -21.55
CA LYS A 129 1.98 -3.97 -21.36
C LYS A 129 1.84 -5.49 -21.16
N ASP A 130 0.65 -6.06 -21.42
CA ASP A 130 0.32 -7.46 -21.16
C ASP A 130 0.52 -7.91 -19.69
N GLN A 131 0.55 -6.98 -18.73
CA GLN A 131 0.58 -7.27 -17.29
C GLN A 131 -0.84 -7.54 -16.75
N LYS A 132 -1.53 -8.51 -17.36
CA LYS A 132 -2.97 -8.78 -17.15
C LYS A 132 -3.31 -9.13 -15.70
N ASP A 133 -2.45 -9.90 -15.04
CA ASP A 133 -2.67 -10.30 -13.64
C ASP A 133 -2.59 -9.10 -12.69
N LEU A 134 -1.61 -8.20 -12.88
CA LEU A 134 -1.48 -6.98 -12.10
C LEU A 134 -2.62 -5.99 -12.41
N ALA A 135 -3.06 -5.88 -13.66
CA ALA A 135 -4.21 -5.08 -14.02
C ALA A 135 -5.51 -5.59 -13.36
N LYS A 136 -5.69 -6.92 -13.30
CA LYS A 136 -6.82 -7.54 -12.60
C LYS A 136 -6.79 -7.23 -11.10
N SER A 137 -5.63 -7.40 -10.45
CA SER A 137 -5.47 -7.11 -9.02
C SER A 137 -5.62 -5.63 -8.71
N LEU A 138 -5.12 -4.73 -9.56
CA LEU A 138 -5.37 -3.30 -9.43
C LEU A 138 -6.88 -3.01 -9.59
N GLY A 139 -7.57 -3.65 -10.54
CA GLY A 139 -9.03 -3.48 -10.69
C GLY A 139 -9.81 -3.87 -9.43
N GLN A 140 -9.40 -4.98 -8.79
CA GLN A 140 -9.96 -5.45 -7.52
C GLN A 140 -9.63 -4.51 -6.35
N ALA A 141 -8.50 -3.79 -6.39
CA ALA A 141 -8.07 -2.89 -5.33
C ALA A 141 -8.67 -1.47 -5.42
N ALA A 142 -9.42 -1.14 -6.49
CA ALA A 142 -9.91 0.21 -6.75
C ALA A 142 -10.76 0.78 -5.60
N GLU A 143 -11.77 0.02 -5.17
CA GLU A 143 -12.67 0.41 -4.08
C GLU A 143 -11.94 0.45 -2.73
N PRO A 144 -11.21 -0.61 -2.31
CA PRO A 144 -10.40 -0.58 -1.08
C PRO A 144 -9.45 0.62 -0.99
N MET A 145 -8.75 0.93 -2.09
CA MET A 145 -7.79 2.04 -2.09
C MET A 145 -8.47 3.41 -2.05
N THR A 146 -9.64 3.55 -2.68
CA THR A 146 -10.43 4.78 -2.58
C THR A 146 -10.91 5.01 -1.14
N GLU A 147 -11.33 3.95 -0.44
CA GLU A 147 -11.69 4.06 0.99
C GLU A 147 -10.49 4.37 1.88
N VAL A 148 -9.29 3.82 1.59
CA VAL A 148 -8.04 4.22 2.27
C VAL A 148 -7.80 5.72 2.14
N VAL A 149 -7.88 6.28 0.91
CA VAL A 149 -7.70 7.72 0.65
C VAL A 149 -8.70 8.57 1.43
N LYS A 150 -9.97 8.16 1.42
CA LYS A 150 -11.04 8.84 2.16
C LYS A 150 -10.83 8.79 3.67
N HIS A 151 -10.42 7.66 4.22
CA HIS A 151 -10.10 7.53 5.64
C HIS A 151 -8.89 8.37 6.06
N ILE A 152 -7.89 8.51 5.19
CA ILE A 152 -6.76 9.43 5.43
C ILE A 152 -7.30 10.86 5.57
N ILE A 153 -8.15 11.32 4.64
CA ILE A 153 -8.73 12.68 4.66
C ILE A 153 -9.59 12.92 5.90
N LEU A 154 -10.43 11.96 6.29
CA LEU A 154 -11.24 12.03 7.52
C LEU A 154 -10.36 12.09 8.77
N THR A 155 -9.23 11.37 8.79
CA THR A 155 -8.29 11.39 9.91
C THR A 155 -7.52 12.72 9.99
N VAL A 156 -7.33 13.41 8.86
CA VAL A 156 -6.65 14.71 8.78
C VAL A 156 -7.53 15.85 9.33
N SER A 157 -8.86 15.73 9.24
CA SER A 157 -9.81 16.82 9.47
C SER A 157 -10.01 17.25 10.94
N GLY A 158 -9.00 17.11 11.81
CA GLY A 158 -9.10 17.43 13.23
C GLY A 158 -7.79 17.87 13.91
N ASN A 159 -7.19 18.98 13.48
CA ASN A 159 -5.96 19.59 14.04
C ASN A 159 -4.61 18.96 13.64
N LYS A 160 -4.56 18.11 12.60
CA LYS A 160 -3.29 17.52 12.09
C LYS A 160 -2.97 17.91 10.64
N LEU A 161 -3.70 18.86 10.06
CA LEU A 161 -3.53 19.27 8.67
C LEU A 161 -2.10 19.75 8.37
N ASP A 162 -1.53 20.61 9.21
CA ASP A 162 -0.16 21.12 9.01
C ASP A 162 0.90 20.02 9.02
N VAL A 163 0.74 19.03 9.90
CA VAL A 163 1.65 17.89 10.00
C VAL A 163 1.56 17.02 8.75
N ILE A 164 0.34 16.79 8.25
CA ILE A 164 0.11 15.96 7.07
C ILE A 164 0.52 16.68 5.79
N ILE A 165 0.28 17.99 5.67
CA ILE A 165 0.79 18.79 4.55
C ILE A 165 2.32 18.78 4.57
N LYS A 166 2.96 18.91 5.74
CA LYS A 166 4.42 18.81 5.85
C LYS A 166 4.92 17.44 5.40
N ALA A 167 4.28 16.36 5.85
CA ALA A 167 4.59 15.00 5.44
C ALA A 167 4.41 14.78 3.91
N ALA A 168 3.36 15.34 3.31
CA ALA A 168 3.11 15.30 1.87
C ALA A 168 4.16 16.09 1.08
N LYS A 169 4.58 17.27 1.59
CA LYS A 169 5.65 18.08 0.99
C LYS A 169 7.00 17.36 1.05
N GLU A 170 7.33 16.72 2.16
CA GLU A 170 8.54 15.91 2.32
C GLU A 170 8.54 14.73 1.33
N LEU A 171 7.41 14.04 1.18
CA LEU A 171 7.25 12.99 0.17
C LEU A 171 7.38 13.51 -1.25
N LYS A 172 6.76 14.65 -1.57
CA LYS A 172 6.84 15.26 -2.90
C LYS A 172 8.29 15.63 -3.24
N LYS A 173 9.01 16.28 -2.33
CA LYS A 173 10.42 16.64 -2.51
C LYS A 173 11.31 15.41 -2.74
N ASN A 174 11.05 14.32 -2.03
CA ASN A 174 11.80 13.07 -2.19
C ASN A 174 11.36 12.28 -3.43
N GLY A 175 10.10 12.41 -3.82
CA GLY A 175 9.46 11.74 -4.94
C GLY A 175 9.48 12.52 -6.24
N GLU A 176 10.03 13.74 -6.30
CA GLU A 176 10.07 14.57 -7.53
C GLU A 176 10.76 13.89 -8.73
N ARG A 177 11.53 12.82 -8.48
CA ARG A 177 12.11 11.94 -9.52
C ARG A 177 11.11 10.92 -10.09
N LEU A 178 10.10 10.54 -9.33
CA LEU A 178 9.04 9.59 -9.69
C LEU A 178 7.72 10.35 -9.86
N LYS A 179 7.18 10.44 -11.07
CA LYS A 179 5.81 10.95 -11.25
C LYS A 179 4.83 9.83 -10.87
N ALA A 180 3.70 10.16 -10.24
CA ALA A 180 2.68 9.15 -9.87
C ALA A 180 2.18 8.34 -11.07
N ARG A 181 2.16 8.96 -12.26
CA ARG A 181 1.85 8.29 -13.53
C ARG A 181 2.89 7.23 -13.91
N ASP A 182 4.15 7.41 -13.48
CA ASP A 182 5.29 6.59 -13.85
C ASP A 182 5.52 5.40 -12.90
N PHE A 183 4.73 5.34 -11.82
CA PHE A 183 4.95 4.46 -10.68
C PHE A 183 4.80 2.97 -10.99
N PHE A 184 3.92 2.60 -11.93
CA PHE A 184 3.76 1.21 -12.37
C PHE A 184 4.65 0.85 -13.57
N TYR A 185 5.58 1.73 -13.99
CA TYR A 185 6.40 1.50 -15.17
C TYR A 185 7.62 0.61 -14.93
N HIS A 186 7.95 0.35 -13.66
CA HIS A 186 9.09 -0.45 -13.24
C HIS A 186 8.68 -1.76 -12.55
#